data_AF-A0A015IWC8-F1
#
_entry.id   AF-A0A015IWC8-F1
#
_cell.length_a   1.000
_cell.length_b   1.000
_cell.length_c   1.000
_cell.angle_alpha   90.00
_cell.angle_beta   90.00
_cell.angle_gamma   90.00
#
_symmetry.space_group_name_H-M   'P 1'
#
loop_
_entity.id
_entity.type
_entity.pdbx_description
1 polymer ?
#
loop_
_entity_poly.entity_id
_entity_poly.type
_entity_poly.pdbx_seq_one_letter_code
_entity_poly.pdbx_strand_id
1 'polypeptide(L)'
;MDSLFGLHFHAYDPQAIKADEHARTLVVTDIPLFLTDALLRGTFSRYGNITRCHTRLSKLYCTAYITFESTGALQNLDSIWGVLCGGHCLRICPATFSPDQRAERRAYVALLASLPRGTISVNLAEIADEISAKSINVPFSMNSYNPKPYAYCHFASETAMENAKSISCALKKVGLTWHSPDEVTSLCYRCGRPNCNPDRCGSSSRPNRPSRPWQSNDKLRALYNKHLPPSHSAKRHNRFARPNNNNDGQSRTNASRHRSKSRPNNRQQSRSRSQR
;
A
#
# COMPACT_ATOMS: atom_id res chain seq x y z
N MET A 1 -6.24 -42.49 -41.29
CA MET A 1 -6.98 -41.40 -40.59
C MET A 1 -6.64 -41.54 -39.12
N ASP A 2 -5.59 -40.88 -38.66
CA ASP A 2 -4.87 -41.31 -37.45
C ASP A 2 -4.59 -40.14 -36.51
N SER A 3 -4.46 -40.46 -35.22
CA SER A 3 -4.10 -39.56 -34.12
C SER A 3 -5.18 -38.58 -33.61
N LEU A 4 -6.28 -39.12 -33.07
CA LEU A 4 -7.05 -38.47 -31.99
C LEU A 4 -7.10 -39.30 -30.68
N PHE A 5 -6.65 -40.57 -30.71
CA PHE A 5 -6.72 -41.50 -29.58
C PHE A 5 -5.72 -41.23 -28.44
N GLY A 6 -4.87 -40.21 -28.54
CA GLY A 6 -3.89 -39.84 -27.51
C GLY A 6 -4.41 -38.85 -26.44
N LEU A 7 -5.59 -38.27 -26.63
CA LEU A 7 -6.11 -37.22 -25.75
C LEU A 7 -6.73 -37.79 -24.46
N HIS A 8 -5.91 -37.89 -23.41
CA HIS A 8 -6.39 -38.12 -22.05
C HIS A 8 -7.09 -36.86 -21.51
N PHE A 9 -8.42 -36.88 -21.49
CA PHE A 9 -9.21 -35.84 -20.85
C PHE A 9 -9.27 -36.09 -19.33
N HIS A 10 -8.52 -35.31 -18.56
CA HIS A 10 -8.71 -35.25 -17.12
C HIS A 10 -10.07 -34.62 -16.77
N ALA A 11 -10.73 -35.13 -15.74
CA ALA A 11 -11.94 -34.52 -15.22
C ALA A 11 -11.65 -33.07 -14.78
N TYR A 12 -12.51 -32.13 -15.18
CA TYR A 12 -12.36 -30.72 -14.84
C TYR A 12 -12.56 -30.51 -13.34
N ASP A 13 -11.45 -30.30 -12.61
CA ASP A 13 -11.45 -29.94 -11.19
C ASP A 13 -11.10 -28.45 -10.99
N PRO A 14 -12.09 -27.59 -10.64
CA PRO A 14 -11.87 -26.20 -10.31
C PRO A 14 -10.96 -25.98 -9.08
N GLN A 15 -10.82 -26.96 -8.20
CA GLN A 15 -9.98 -26.85 -7.00
C GLN A 15 -8.50 -27.05 -7.35
N ALA A 16 -8.14 -28.11 -8.08
CA ALA A 16 -6.80 -28.31 -8.61
C ALA A 16 -6.30 -27.11 -9.44
N ILE A 17 -7.15 -26.56 -10.34
CA ILE A 17 -6.79 -25.38 -11.15
C ILE A 17 -6.48 -24.16 -10.26
N LYS A 18 -7.27 -23.92 -9.20
CA LYS A 18 -7.01 -22.82 -8.25
C LYS A 18 -5.78 -23.08 -7.39
N ALA A 19 -5.54 -24.33 -6.99
CA ALA A 19 -4.36 -24.71 -6.22
C ALA A 19 -3.08 -24.52 -7.04
N ASP A 20 -3.09 -24.86 -8.32
CA ASP A 20 -1.98 -24.61 -9.25
C ASP A 20 -1.77 -23.10 -9.54
N GLU A 21 -2.84 -22.34 -9.82
CA GLU A 21 -2.72 -20.87 -9.97
C GLU A 21 -2.13 -20.24 -8.69
N HIS A 22 -2.55 -20.73 -7.52
CA HIS A 22 -2.03 -20.30 -6.23
C HIS A 22 -0.56 -20.70 -6.03
N ALA A 23 -0.19 -21.94 -6.37
CA ALA A 23 1.19 -22.44 -6.32
C ALA A 23 2.16 -21.65 -7.22
N ARG A 24 1.66 -21.03 -8.30
CA ARG A 24 2.43 -20.18 -9.21
C ARG A 24 2.31 -18.69 -8.93
N THR A 25 1.63 -18.28 -7.85
CA THR A 25 1.39 -16.86 -7.54
C THR A 25 2.35 -16.33 -6.47
N LEU A 26 3.01 -15.21 -6.78
CA LEU A 26 3.72 -14.35 -5.83
C LEU A 26 2.82 -13.21 -5.35
N VAL A 27 2.77 -13.00 -4.04
CA VAL A 27 2.13 -11.84 -3.41
C VAL A 27 3.21 -10.77 -3.18
N VAL A 28 2.95 -9.56 -3.63
CA VAL A 28 3.86 -8.41 -3.50
C VAL A 28 3.13 -7.29 -2.75
N THR A 29 3.66 -6.84 -1.62
CA THR A 29 3.07 -5.79 -0.77
C THR A 29 3.95 -4.54 -0.72
N ASP A 30 3.45 -3.51 -0.02
CA ASP A 30 4.15 -2.24 0.22
C ASP A 30 4.43 -1.44 -1.08
N ILE A 31 3.66 -1.71 -2.14
CA ILE A 31 3.76 -1.06 -3.44
C ILE A 31 3.26 0.39 -3.33
N PRO A 32 4.09 1.41 -3.58
CA PRO A 32 3.64 2.80 -3.64
C PRO A 32 2.58 2.99 -4.73
N LEU A 33 1.57 3.84 -4.48
CA LEU A 33 0.42 4.11 -5.37
C LEU A 33 0.81 4.65 -6.75
N PHE A 34 2.05 5.13 -6.93
CA PHE A 34 2.59 5.63 -8.20
C PHE A 34 3.38 4.58 -9.01
N LEU A 35 3.67 3.39 -8.47
CA LEU A 35 4.24 2.32 -9.28
C LEU A 35 3.14 1.71 -10.14
N THR A 36 3.45 1.46 -11.41
CA THR A 36 2.49 0.98 -12.42
C THR A 36 2.59 -0.53 -12.63
N ASP A 37 1.49 -1.15 -13.08
CA ASP A 37 1.47 -2.56 -13.48
C ASP A 37 2.54 -2.90 -14.53
N ALA A 38 2.89 -1.96 -15.42
CA ALA A 38 3.96 -2.13 -16.39
C ALA A 38 5.35 -2.24 -15.72
N LEU A 39 5.64 -1.38 -14.75
CA LEU A 39 6.89 -1.41 -14.00
C LEU A 39 6.97 -2.65 -13.08
N LEU A 40 5.85 -3.06 -12.48
CA LEU A 40 5.77 -4.33 -11.75
C LEU A 40 6.07 -5.51 -12.67
N ARG A 41 5.39 -5.61 -13.82
CA ARG A 41 5.62 -6.68 -14.81
C ARG A 41 7.07 -6.72 -15.28
N GLY A 42 7.67 -5.59 -15.66
CA GLY A 42 9.07 -5.52 -16.08
C GLY A 42 10.07 -5.83 -14.96
N THR A 43 9.73 -5.55 -13.69
CA THR A 43 10.58 -5.91 -12.55
C THR A 43 10.54 -7.41 -12.25
N PHE A 44 9.35 -8.02 -12.33
CA PHE A 44 9.14 -9.41 -11.95
C PHE A 44 9.32 -10.42 -13.10
N SER A 45 9.31 -9.99 -14.37
CA SER A 45 9.53 -10.87 -15.53
C SER A 45 10.91 -11.52 -15.52
N ARG A 46 11.89 -10.96 -14.79
CA ARG A 46 13.21 -11.57 -14.57
C ARG A 46 13.17 -12.93 -13.86
N TYR A 47 12.07 -13.26 -13.19
CA TYR A 47 11.87 -14.53 -12.51
C TYR A 47 11.15 -15.57 -13.39
N GLY A 48 10.49 -15.13 -14.46
CA GLY A 48 9.74 -16.00 -15.38
C GLY A 48 8.60 -15.27 -16.07
N ASN A 49 7.98 -15.95 -17.04
CA ASN A 49 6.84 -15.42 -17.79
C ASN A 49 5.63 -15.15 -16.87
N ILE A 50 5.08 -13.93 -16.93
CA ILE A 50 3.94 -13.52 -16.10
C ILE A 50 2.65 -13.71 -16.90
N THR A 51 1.88 -14.74 -16.56
CA THR A 51 0.56 -15.00 -17.16
C THR A 51 -0.49 -14.01 -16.63
N ARG A 52 -0.44 -13.69 -15.34
CA ARG A 52 -1.40 -12.78 -14.68
C ARG A 52 -0.69 -11.84 -13.73
N CYS A 53 -1.07 -10.56 -13.76
CA CYS A 53 -0.70 -9.59 -12.73
C CYS A 53 -1.93 -8.73 -12.46
N HIS A 54 -2.34 -8.62 -11.21
CA HIS A 54 -3.41 -7.72 -10.79
C HIS A 54 -3.12 -7.08 -9.44
N THR A 55 -3.49 -5.81 -9.29
CA THR A 55 -3.27 -5.02 -8.06
C THR A 55 -4.58 -4.80 -7.29
N ARG A 56 -4.47 -4.70 -5.96
CA ARG A 56 -5.55 -4.31 -5.04
C ARG A 56 -5.06 -3.20 -4.13
N LEU A 57 -5.92 -2.23 -3.83
CA LEU A 57 -5.58 -1.12 -2.91
C LEU A 57 -5.53 -1.60 -1.46
N SER A 58 -4.52 -1.12 -0.72
CA SER A 58 -4.30 -1.37 0.70
C SER A 58 -3.86 -0.06 1.39
N LYS A 59 -4.82 0.84 1.63
CA LYS A 59 -4.61 2.19 2.16
C LYS A 59 -3.55 2.96 1.35
N LEU A 60 -2.38 3.22 1.93
CA LEU A 60 -1.28 3.97 1.32
C LEU A 60 -0.48 3.19 0.27
N TYR A 61 -0.81 1.93 0.04
CA TYR A 61 -0.08 1.02 -0.83
C TYR A 61 -1.03 0.22 -1.73
N CYS A 62 -0.46 -0.50 -2.68
CA CYS A 62 -1.10 -1.61 -3.38
C CYS A 62 -0.51 -2.95 -2.90
N THR A 63 -1.29 -4.01 -3.10
CA THR A 63 -0.82 -5.40 -3.10
C THR A 63 -1.00 -5.95 -4.51
N ALA A 64 0.05 -6.50 -5.12
CA ALA A 64 -0.03 -7.21 -6.39
C ALA A 64 -0.04 -8.72 -6.16
N TYR A 65 -0.75 -9.42 -7.04
CA TYR A 65 -0.70 -10.87 -7.19
C TYR A 65 -0.19 -11.15 -8.59
N ILE A 66 0.99 -11.76 -8.68
CA ILE A 66 1.73 -12.03 -9.91
C ILE A 66 1.81 -13.54 -10.09
N THR A 67 1.06 -14.07 -11.05
CA THR A 67 1.05 -15.49 -11.40
C THR A 67 2.03 -15.73 -12.54
N PHE A 68 2.98 -16.63 -12.33
CA PHE A 68 3.94 -17.06 -13.32
C PHE A 68 3.43 -18.25 -14.14
N GLU A 69 4.01 -18.48 -15.30
CA GLU A 69 3.70 -19.65 -16.14
C GLU A 69 4.10 -20.97 -15.48
N SER A 70 5.23 -21.00 -14.77
CA SER A 70 5.77 -22.17 -14.07
C SER A 70 6.04 -21.89 -12.59
N THR A 71 5.90 -22.91 -11.74
CA THR A 71 6.31 -22.87 -10.33
C THR A 71 7.82 -22.67 -10.16
N GLY A 72 8.62 -23.00 -11.18
CA GLY A 72 10.07 -22.76 -11.22
C GLY A 72 10.46 -21.30 -10.95
N ALA A 73 9.60 -20.36 -11.35
CA ALA A 73 9.80 -18.93 -11.10
C ALA A 73 9.84 -18.53 -9.61
N LEU A 74 9.32 -19.39 -8.72
CA LEU A 74 9.28 -19.15 -7.28
C LEU A 74 10.38 -19.88 -6.50
N GLN A 75 11.09 -20.84 -7.10
CA GLN A 75 12.01 -21.76 -6.39
C GLN A 75 13.14 -21.08 -5.59
N ASN A 76 13.48 -19.83 -5.92
CA ASN A 76 14.50 -19.04 -5.23
C ASN A 76 13.92 -17.81 -4.47
N LEU A 77 12.60 -17.68 -4.34
CA LEU A 77 11.95 -16.54 -3.67
C LEU A 77 11.65 -16.80 -2.18
N ASP A 78 11.92 -18.01 -1.70
CA ASP A 78 11.72 -18.42 -0.30
C ASP A 78 12.74 -17.78 0.65
N SER A 79 13.94 -17.46 0.15
CA SER A 79 14.99 -16.74 0.89
C SER A 79 14.98 -15.22 0.67
N ILE A 80 14.26 -14.73 -0.35
CA ILE A 80 14.18 -13.32 -0.75
C ILE A 80 12.92 -12.69 -0.15
N TRP A 81 13.10 -11.65 0.67
CA TRP A 81 11.99 -10.99 1.38
C TRP A 81 11.58 -9.67 0.73
N GLY A 82 12.49 -9.00 0.03
CA GLY A 82 12.26 -7.73 -0.64
C GLY A 82 12.86 -7.66 -2.05
N VAL A 83 12.21 -6.91 -2.94
CA VAL A 83 12.66 -6.63 -4.31
C VAL A 83 12.59 -5.13 -4.58
N LEU A 84 13.68 -4.54 -5.08
CA LEU A 84 13.68 -3.14 -5.51
C LEU A 84 12.88 -2.98 -6.82
N CYS A 85 11.91 -2.06 -6.81
CA CYS A 85 11.09 -1.67 -7.93
C CYS A 85 10.91 -0.14 -7.92
N GLY A 86 11.35 0.55 -8.98
CA GLY A 86 11.30 2.02 -9.03
C GLY A 86 12.03 2.73 -7.87
N GLY A 87 13.06 2.12 -7.29
CA GLY A 87 13.80 2.63 -6.13
C GLY A 87 13.19 2.32 -4.75
N HIS A 88 12.04 1.62 -4.71
CA HIS A 88 11.37 1.22 -3.47
C HIS A 88 11.49 -0.29 -3.24
N CYS A 89 11.71 -0.70 -1.99
CA CYS A 89 11.70 -2.12 -1.63
C CYS A 89 10.25 -2.59 -1.46
N LEU A 90 9.82 -3.48 -2.34
CA LEU A 90 8.55 -4.18 -2.28
C LEU A 90 8.75 -5.49 -1.52
N ARG A 91 7.94 -5.75 -0.48
CA ARG A 91 7.99 -7.05 0.20
C ARG A 91 7.36 -8.11 -0.69
N ILE A 92 8.03 -9.24 -0.84
CA ILE A 92 7.54 -10.37 -1.64
C ILE A 92 7.27 -11.58 -0.74
N CYS A 93 6.34 -12.44 -1.13
CA CYS A 93 6.02 -13.69 -0.43
C CYS A 93 5.25 -14.62 -1.39
N PRO A 94 5.65 -15.90 -1.58
CA PRO A 94 4.85 -16.86 -2.31
C PRO A 94 3.45 -17.01 -1.70
N ALA A 95 2.42 -17.17 -2.54
CA ALA A 95 1.04 -17.25 -2.07
C ALA A 95 0.80 -18.51 -1.22
N THR A 96 1.57 -19.57 -1.46
CA THR A 96 1.59 -20.84 -0.71
C THR A 96 2.08 -20.71 0.73
N PHE A 97 2.78 -19.63 1.11
CA PHE A 97 3.32 -19.49 2.46
C PHE A 97 2.21 -19.50 3.52
N SER A 98 2.41 -20.27 4.58
CA SER A 98 1.53 -20.34 5.73
C SER A 98 1.47 -18.99 6.49
N PRO A 99 0.46 -18.78 7.35
CA PRO A 99 0.44 -17.63 8.26
C PRO A 99 1.72 -17.52 9.10
N ASP A 100 2.28 -18.65 9.52
CA ASP A 100 3.45 -18.72 10.40
C ASP A 100 4.74 -18.36 9.66
N GLN A 101 4.98 -18.91 8.46
CA GLN A 101 6.10 -18.51 7.60
C GLN A 101 6.04 -17.01 7.25
N ARG A 102 4.83 -16.45 7.14
CA ARG A 102 4.63 -15.01 6.96
C ARG A 102 4.91 -14.22 8.24
N ALA A 103 4.62 -14.78 9.41
CA ALA A 103 4.87 -14.16 10.71
C ALA A 103 6.36 -14.16 11.04
N GLU A 104 7.08 -15.25 10.76
CA GLU A 104 8.53 -15.39 10.85
C GLU A 104 9.25 -14.26 10.09
N ARG A 105 8.86 -14.01 8.82
CA ARG A 105 9.36 -12.88 8.01
C ARG A 105 9.07 -11.47 8.59
N ARG A 106 8.36 -11.37 9.73
CA ARG A 106 8.03 -10.13 10.45
C ARG A 106 8.36 -10.21 11.95
N ALA A 107 9.00 -11.28 12.42
CA ALA A 107 9.31 -11.47 13.83
C ALA A 107 10.45 -10.54 14.29
N TYR A 108 11.52 -10.45 13.49
CA TYR A 108 12.73 -9.70 13.83
C TYR A 108 12.81 -8.42 13.00
N VAL A 109 12.36 -7.31 13.60
CA VAL A 109 12.29 -6.00 12.95
C VAL A 109 12.91 -4.93 13.84
N ALA A 110 13.91 -4.23 13.31
CA ALA A 110 14.45 -3.01 13.93
C ALA A 110 14.09 -1.79 13.09
N LEU A 111 14.00 -0.63 13.74
CA LEU A 111 13.70 0.64 13.10
C LEU A 111 14.98 1.49 13.01
N LEU A 112 15.40 1.80 11.78
CA LEU A 112 16.57 2.64 11.50
C LEU A 112 16.10 4.08 11.22
N ALA A 113 16.32 4.96 12.19
CA ALA A 113 15.79 6.31 12.21
C ALA A 113 16.85 7.37 11.87
N SER A 114 16.45 8.64 12.00
CA SER A 114 17.25 9.83 11.65
C SER A 114 17.58 9.97 10.15
N LEU A 115 16.79 9.35 9.26
CA LEU A 115 17.04 9.39 7.82
C LEU A 115 16.95 10.83 7.26
N PRO A 116 17.88 11.23 6.37
CA PRO A 116 17.74 12.44 5.55
C PRO A 116 16.41 12.50 4.80
N ARG A 117 15.92 13.71 4.52
CA ARG A 117 14.64 13.89 3.81
C ARG A 117 14.73 13.38 2.37
N GLY A 118 13.67 12.70 1.94
CA GLY A 118 13.56 12.13 0.60
C GLY A 118 14.34 10.82 0.41
N THR A 119 14.95 10.27 1.46
CA THR A 119 15.54 8.92 1.41
C THR A 119 14.47 7.88 1.05
N ILE A 120 14.80 7.03 0.08
CA ILE A 120 14.01 5.87 -0.37
C ILE A 120 14.86 4.60 -0.26
N SER A 121 14.25 3.42 -0.35
CA SER A 121 14.94 2.14 -0.09
C SER A 121 16.23 1.92 -0.88
N VAL A 122 16.30 2.35 -2.15
CA VAL A 122 17.55 2.21 -2.94
C VAL A 122 18.73 3.04 -2.39
N ASN A 123 18.47 4.12 -1.64
CA ASN A 123 19.53 4.87 -0.96
C ASN A 123 20.07 4.15 0.30
N LEU A 124 19.48 3.02 0.66
CA LEU A 124 19.84 2.21 1.82
C LEU A 124 20.38 0.84 1.42
N ALA A 125 20.72 0.62 0.13
CA ALA A 125 21.20 -0.68 -0.37
C ALA A 125 22.51 -1.10 0.32
N GLU A 126 23.54 -0.24 0.27
CA GLU A 126 24.84 -0.48 0.92
C GLU A 126 24.68 -0.76 2.43
N ILE A 127 23.87 0.04 3.12
CA ILE A 127 23.57 -0.16 4.54
C ILE A 127 22.82 -1.47 4.78
N ALA A 128 21.89 -1.86 3.91
CA ALA A 128 21.13 -3.11 4.05
C ALA A 128 22.02 -4.34 3.91
N ASP A 129 23.01 -4.29 3.01
CA ASP A 129 24.02 -5.34 2.83
C ASP A 129 24.96 -5.38 4.05
N GLU A 130 25.46 -4.24 4.53
CA GLU A 130 26.31 -4.11 5.72
C GLU A 130 25.65 -4.70 6.98
N ILE A 131 24.38 -4.38 7.22
CA ILE A 131 23.61 -4.89 8.37
C ILE A 131 23.01 -6.29 8.14
N SER A 132 23.25 -6.91 6.97
CA SER A 132 22.66 -8.21 6.58
C SER A 132 21.13 -8.27 6.67
N ALA A 133 20.44 -7.17 6.35
CA ALA A 133 18.98 -7.10 6.36
C ALA A 133 18.37 -7.85 5.15
N LYS A 134 17.32 -8.65 5.40
CA LYS A 134 16.57 -9.34 4.34
C LYS A 134 15.67 -8.42 3.52
N SER A 135 15.24 -7.30 4.11
CA SER A 135 14.58 -6.21 3.38
C SER A 135 14.59 -4.90 4.19
N ILE A 136 14.64 -3.76 3.51
CA ILE A 136 14.56 -2.43 4.12
C ILE A 136 13.49 -1.56 3.45
N ASN A 137 12.41 -1.23 4.18
CA ASN A 137 11.28 -0.47 3.62
C ASN A 137 11.11 0.88 4.33
N VAL A 138 11.11 1.97 3.54
CA VAL A 138 10.82 3.33 4.03
C VAL A 138 9.32 3.61 3.88
N PRO A 139 8.54 3.71 4.97
CA PRO A 139 7.10 3.94 4.89
C PRO A 139 6.75 5.38 4.51
N PHE A 140 5.56 5.60 3.93
CA PHE A 140 5.06 6.93 3.61
C PHE A 140 4.23 7.56 4.74
N SER A 141 4.26 8.88 4.82
CA SER A 141 3.36 9.66 5.67
C SER A 141 1.96 9.75 5.05
N MET A 142 0.92 9.38 5.80
CA MET A 142 -0.49 9.56 5.41
C MET A 142 -0.83 11.01 5.02
N ASN A 143 -0.14 11.98 5.61
CA ASN A 143 -0.48 13.40 5.49
C ASN A 143 0.09 14.09 4.26
N SER A 144 1.21 13.60 3.72
CA SER A 144 1.95 14.23 2.61
C SER A 144 2.31 13.26 1.49
N TYR A 145 2.20 11.96 1.73
CA TYR A 145 2.71 10.88 0.88
C TYR A 145 4.21 10.99 0.54
N ASN A 146 4.98 11.64 1.43
CA ASN A 146 6.44 11.65 1.38
C ASN A 146 6.99 10.50 2.25
N PRO A 147 8.20 9.98 1.94
CA PRO A 147 8.91 9.04 2.81
C PRO A 147 9.07 9.60 4.23
N LYS A 148 8.91 8.73 5.23
CA LYS A 148 9.17 9.05 6.63
C LYS A 148 10.69 9.07 6.93
N PRO A 149 11.13 9.76 7.99
CA PRO A 149 12.55 9.87 8.35
C PRO A 149 13.09 8.63 9.09
N TYR A 150 12.57 7.45 8.76
CA TYR A 150 12.98 6.16 9.31
C TYR A 150 12.61 5.01 8.36
N ALA A 151 13.32 3.89 8.45
CA ALA A 151 13.03 2.65 7.72
C ALA A 151 12.75 1.49 8.70
N TYR A 152 12.00 0.50 8.25
CA TYR A 152 11.92 -0.80 8.91
C TYR A 152 12.89 -1.77 8.24
N CYS A 153 13.78 -2.37 9.03
CA CYS A 153 14.75 -3.37 8.62
C CYS A 153 14.27 -4.73 9.14
N HIS A 154 14.14 -5.73 8.25
CA HIS A 154 13.66 -7.08 8.60
C HIS A 154 14.83 -8.06 8.52
N PHE A 155 14.99 -8.90 9.54
CA PHE A 155 16.12 -9.81 9.71
C PHE A 155 15.68 -11.27 9.78
N ALA A 156 16.57 -12.18 9.39
CA ALA A 156 16.27 -13.63 9.40
C ALA A 156 16.24 -14.24 10.82
N SER A 157 16.87 -13.61 11.81
CA SER A 157 16.93 -14.07 13.19
C SER A 157 17.10 -12.90 14.15
N GLU A 158 16.81 -13.14 15.43
CA GLU A 158 17.07 -12.21 16.53
C GLU A 158 18.55 -11.84 16.61
N THR A 159 19.45 -12.83 16.55
CA THR A 159 20.91 -12.61 16.58
C THR A 159 21.37 -11.71 15.44
N ALA A 160 20.83 -11.86 14.23
CA ALA A 160 21.16 -10.97 13.12
C ALA A 160 20.68 -9.53 13.36
N MET A 161 19.50 -9.36 13.98
CA MET A 161 18.96 -8.06 14.36
C MET A 161 19.79 -7.37 15.46
N GLU A 162 20.18 -8.10 16.52
CA GLU A 162 21.01 -7.52 17.59
C GLU A 162 22.44 -7.19 17.11
N ASN A 163 23.03 -8.05 16.28
CA ASN A 163 24.31 -7.74 15.62
C ASN A 163 24.19 -6.47 14.76
N ALA A 164 23.12 -6.33 13.98
CA ALA A 164 22.86 -5.13 13.18
C ALA A 164 22.73 -3.85 14.03
N LYS A 165 22.07 -3.92 15.20
CA LYS A 165 21.95 -2.79 16.14
C LYS A 165 23.31 -2.31 16.69
N SER A 166 24.33 -3.17 16.71
CA SER A 166 25.69 -2.78 17.12
C SER A 166 26.44 -1.98 16.04
N ILE A 167 25.97 -2.01 14.78
CA ILE A 167 26.61 -1.33 13.65
C ILE A 167 26.21 0.15 13.61
N SER A 168 27.22 1.02 13.60
CA SER A 168 27.04 2.48 13.49
C SER A 168 26.84 2.90 12.03
N CYS A 169 25.58 2.99 11.60
CA CYS A 169 25.22 3.34 10.23
C CYS A 169 25.21 4.87 10.02
N ALA A 170 25.69 5.35 8.86
CA ALA A 170 25.58 6.76 8.47
C ALA A 170 25.18 6.92 7.00
N LEU A 171 24.23 7.81 6.71
CA LEU A 171 23.78 8.12 5.34
C LEU A 171 23.99 9.60 5.04
N LYS A 172 24.71 9.93 3.96
CA LYS A 172 25.01 11.31 3.54
C LYS A 172 25.62 12.17 4.66
N LYS A 173 26.57 11.60 5.42
CA LYS A 173 27.21 12.21 6.61
C LYS A 173 26.26 12.45 7.81
N VAL A 174 25.06 11.87 7.80
CA VAL A 174 24.12 11.89 8.94
C VAL A 174 24.15 10.51 9.61
N GLY A 175 24.59 10.46 10.87
CA GLY A 175 24.49 9.25 11.69
C GLY A 175 23.04 8.84 11.92
N LEU A 176 22.77 7.55 11.74
CA LEU A 176 21.46 6.93 11.91
C LEU A 176 21.35 6.35 13.33
N THR A 177 20.12 6.08 13.77
CA THR A 177 19.88 5.57 15.13
C THR A 177 18.91 4.40 15.11
N TRP A 178 19.24 3.34 15.87
CA TRP A 178 18.40 2.16 16.04
C TRP A 178 17.34 2.36 17.12
N HIS A 179 16.14 1.85 16.87
CA HIS A 179 14.98 1.86 17.80
C HIS A 179 14.16 0.57 17.65
N SER A 180 13.37 0.26 18.66
CA SER A 180 12.28 -0.71 18.60
C SER A 180 11.13 -0.20 17.71
N PRO A 181 10.37 -1.08 17.02
CA PRO A 181 9.14 -0.71 16.34
C PRO A 181 8.11 0.03 17.23
N ASP A 182 8.07 -0.25 18.54
CA ASP A 182 7.11 0.37 19.47
C ASP A 182 7.45 1.84 19.78
N GLU A 183 8.74 2.17 19.76
CA GLU A 183 9.27 3.52 20.02
C GLU A 183 8.98 4.51 18.88
N VAL A 184 8.47 4.03 17.74
CA VAL A 184 8.17 4.82 16.54
C VAL A 184 7.28 6.05 16.80
N THR A 185 6.46 6.00 17.85
CA THR A 185 5.57 7.10 18.26
C THR A 185 6.30 8.23 19.00
N SER A 186 7.44 7.94 19.64
CA SER A 186 8.32 8.91 20.30
C SER A 186 9.21 9.70 19.32
N LEU A 187 9.42 9.15 18.11
CA LEU A 187 10.31 9.73 17.11
C LEU A 187 9.68 10.95 16.44
N CYS A 188 10.49 12.00 16.27
CA CYS A 188 10.03 13.22 15.61
C CYS A 188 9.62 12.94 14.14
N TYR A 189 8.34 13.16 13.81
CA TYR A 189 7.81 12.89 12.47
C TYR A 189 8.47 13.68 11.33
N ARG A 190 9.33 14.66 11.63
CA ARG A 190 10.04 15.52 10.66
C ARG A 190 11.48 15.13 10.36
N CYS A 191 12.16 14.48 11.30
CA CYS A 191 13.60 14.18 11.25
C CYS A 191 13.99 12.82 11.84
N GLY A 192 13.08 12.07 12.44
CA GLY A 192 13.32 10.72 12.95
C GLY A 192 14.13 10.65 14.25
N ARG A 193 14.58 11.77 14.81
CA ARG A 193 15.34 11.78 16.06
C ARG A 193 14.40 11.64 17.28
N PRO A 194 14.79 10.87 18.31
CA PRO A 194 14.13 10.92 19.62
C PRO A 194 14.28 12.32 20.24
N ASN A 195 13.37 12.68 21.16
CA ASN A 195 13.40 13.93 21.93
C ASN A 195 13.40 15.25 21.11
N CYS A 196 13.28 15.19 19.78
CA CYS A 196 13.26 16.38 18.94
C CYS A 196 11.84 16.96 18.83
N ASN A 197 11.61 18.13 19.45
CA ASN A 197 10.35 18.86 19.33
C ASN A 197 10.01 19.14 17.85
N PRO A 198 8.89 18.61 17.30
CA PRO A 198 8.57 18.78 15.88
C PRO A 198 8.29 20.22 15.45
N ASP A 199 7.88 21.11 16.35
CA ASP A 199 7.59 22.51 16.04
C ASP A 199 8.85 23.38 15.98
N ARG A 200 9.91 22.97 16.67
CA ARG A 200 11.25 23.59 16.64
C ARG A 200 12.29 22.80 15.83
N CYS A 201 11.84 21.79 15.07
CA CYS A 201 12.71 20.90 14.34
C CYS A 201 13.39 21.62 13.15
N GLY A 202 14.70 21.86 13.27
CA GLY A 202 15.53 22.56 12.28
C GLY A 202 15.56 21.92 10.88
N SER A 203 15.08 20.69 10.71
CA SER A 203 14.82 20.12 9.38
C SER A 203 13.68 20.84 8.63
N SER A 204 12.95 21.76 9.25
CA SER A 204 11.81 22.47 8.67
C SER A 204 12.19 23.80 8.01
N SER A 205 12.20 23.84 6.68
CA SER A 205 12.29 25.06 5.87
C SER A 205 10.92 25.66 5.50
N ARG A 206 9.82 25.25 6.17
CA ARG A 206 8.48 25.82 5.99
C ARG A 206 7.84 26.14 7.35
N PRO A 207 7.11 27.27 7.47
CA PRO A 207 6.42 27.64 8.70
C PRO A 207 5.33 26.63 9.06
N ASN A 208 5.01 26.58 10.34
CA ASN A 208 4.08 25.61 10.91
C ASN A 208 2.65 25.90 10.42
N ARG A 209 2.18 25.19 9.38
CA ARG A 209 0.76 25.20 9.04
C ARG A 209 0.00 24.46 10.14
N PRO A 210 -1.07 25.05 10.70
CA PRO A 210 -1.82 24.41 11.78
C PRO A 210 -2.35 23.05 11.33
N SER A 211 -2.18 22.03 12.18
CA SER A 211 -2.79 20.71 12.02
C SER A 211 -4.31 20.84 12.11
N ARG A 212 -4.95 21.13 10.96
CA ARG A 212 -6.41 21.01 10.85
C ARG A 212 -6.80 19.57 11.22
N PRO A 213 -7.74 19.35 12.17
CA PRO A 213 -8.33 18.05 12.39
C PRO A 213 -8.93 17.56 11.06
N TRP A 214 -8.45 16.42 10.56
CA TRP A 214 -8.70 15.98 9.18
C TRP A 214 -9.25 14.57 9.16
N GLN A 215 -10.30 14.34 8.37
CA GLN A 215 -10.80 13.00 8.15
C GLN A 215 -9.84 12.24 7.24
N SER A 216 -9.31 11.12 7.75
CA SER A 216 -8.30 10.27 7.08
C SER A 216 -8.66 9.93 5.62
N ASN A 217 -9.95 9.70 5.38
CA ASN A 217 -10.50 9.33 4.08
C ASN A 217 -10.34 10.40 2.99
N ASP A 218 -10.36 11.69 3.33
CA ASP A 218 -10.25 12.76 2.33
C ASP A 218 -8.85 12.82 1.70
N LYS A 219 -7.79 12.56 2.48
CA LYS A 219 -6.42 12.50 1.95
C LYS A 219 -6.25 11.26 1.10
N LEU A 220 -6.77 10.13 1.58
CA LEU A 220 -6.71 8.88 0.84
C LEU A 220 -7.40 9.02 -0.52
N ARG A 221 -8.58 9.67 -0.55
CA ARG A 221 -9.29 10.04 -1.78
C ARG A 221 -8.46 10.94 -2.69
N ALA A 222 -7.81 11.97 -2.15
CA ALA A 222 -6.94 12.86 -2.93
C ALA A 222 -5.70 12.13 -3.50
N LEU A 223 -5.08 11.22 -2.74
CA LEU A 223 -3.96 10.40 -3.20
C LEU A 223 -4.39 9.42 -4.29
N TYR A 224 -5.52 8.74 -4.13
CA TYR A 224 -6.10 7.88 -5.16
C TYR A 224 -6.41 8.66 -6.45
N ASN A 225 -7.02 9.85 -6.33
CA ASN A 225 -7.31 10.73 -7.46
C ASN A 225 -6.04 11.24 -8.16
N LYS A 226 -4.93 11.41 -7.43
CA LYS A 226 -3.63 11.83 -7.99
C LYS A 226 -2.86 10.69 -8.66
N HIS A 227 -2.76 9.53 -8.01
CA HIS A 227 -1.76 8.51 -8.37
C HIS A 227 -2.30 7.33 -9.18
N LEU A 228 -3.58 6.98 -9.07
CA LEU A 228 -4.16 5.84 -9.81
C LEU A 228 -4.49 6.23 -11.27
N PRO A 229 -4.67 5.28 -12.20
CA PRO A 229 -5.13 5.61 -13.55
C PRO A 229 -6.61 6.08 -13.56
N PRO A 230 -7.05 6.90 -14.54
CA PRO A 230 -8.44 7.35 -14.67
C PRO A 230 -9.47 6.21 -14.74
N SER A 231 -9.08 5.09 -15.33
CA SER A 231 -9.91 3.88 -15.46
C SER A 231 -10.18 3.15 -14.15
N HIS A 232 -9.41 3.40 -13.08
CA HIS A 232 -9.44 2.65 -11.83
C HIS A 232 -10.80 2.80 -11.10
N SER A 233 -11.36 1.69 -10.61
CA SER A 233 -12.68 1.66 -9.94
C SER A 233 -12.79 2.64 -8.77
N ALA A 234 -11.73 2.77 -7.97
CA ALA A 234 -11.66 3.72 -6.86
C ALA A 234 -11.75 5.20 -7.30
N LYS A 235 -11.41 5.56 -8.54
CA LYS A 235 -11.70 6.89 -9.10
C LYS A 235 -13.13 6.99 -9.64
N ARG A 236 -13.66 5.94 -10.29
CA ARG A 236 -15.02 5.94 -10.87
C ARG A 236 -16.12 6.20 -9.82
N HIS A 237 -15.94 5.72 -8.59
CA HIS A 237 -16.87 5.97 -7.49
C HIS A 237 -16.72 7.39 -6.89
N ASN A 238 -15.62 8.09 -7.17
CA ASN A 238 -15.42 9.50 -6.83
C ASN A 238 -15.87 10.40 -7.99
N ARG A 239 -17.19 10.62 -8.13
CA ARG A 239 -17.76 11.55 -9.13
C ARG A 239 -17.42 13.02 -8.83
N PHE A 240 -16.16 13.40 -9.06
CA PHE A 240 -15.66 14.78 -9.02
C PHE A 240 -14.81 15.15 -10.25
N ALA A 241 -14.79 14.30 -11.30
CA ALA A 241 -14.21 14.62 -12.61
C ALA A 241 -15.16 15.49 -13.47
N ARG A 242 -15.79 16.49 -12.86
CA ARG A 242 -16.38 17.64 -13.55
C ARG A 242 -15.83 18.90 -12.87
N PRO A 243 -15.13 19.79 -13.59
CA PRO A 243 -14.92 21.14 -13.10
C PRO A 243 -16.29 21.77 -12.84
N ASN A 244 -16.44 22.52 -11.74
CA ASN A 244 -17.58 23.41 -11.58
C ASN A 244 -17.38 24.57 -12.57
N ASN A 245 -17.96 24.44 -13.78
CA ASN A 245 -18.22 25.61 -14.62
C ASN A 245 -19.36 26.41 -13.96
N ASN A 246 -19.00 27.17 -12.92
CA ASN A 246 -19.83 28.22 -12.34
C ASN A 246 -19.50 29.58 -12.98
N ASN A 247 -19.32 29.59 -14.31
CA ASN A 247 -19.49 30.76 -15.13
C ASN A 247 -20.74 30.52 -15.99
N ASP A 248 -21.47 31.60 -16.23
CA ASP A 248 -22.73 31.71 -17.00
C ASP A 248 -24.02 31.43 -16.21
N GLY A 249 -24.78 32.51 -15.97
CA GLY A 249 -26.02 32.51 -15.18
C GLY A 249 -26.44 33.91 -14.77
N GLN A 250 -26.73 34.77 -15.76
CA GLN A 250 -27.13 36.16 -15.53
C GLN A 250 -28.33 36.28 -14.58
N SER A 251 -28.35 37.36 -13.80
CA SER A 251 -29.51 37.74 -13.01
C SER A 251 -30.71 38.07 -13.90
N ARG A 252 -31.86 37.42 -13.65
CA ARG A 252 -33.25 37.91 -13.83
C ARG A 252 -34.26 36.76 -13.69
N THR A 253 -34.94 36.70 -12.56
CA THR A 253 -36.40 36.42 -12.50
C THR A 253 -36.96 36.98 -11.20
N ASN A 254 -37.98 37.83 -11.33
CA ASN A 254 -38.72 38.44 -10.24
C ASN A 254 -40.21 38.07 -10.43
N ALA A 255 -41.01 38.07 -9.36
CA ALA A 255 -42.45 37.69 -9.33
C ALA A 255 -42.74 36.18 -9.61
N SER A 256 -43.85 35.54 -9.17
CA SER A 256 -44.84 35.71 -8.08
C SER A 256 -45.76 34.44 -8.07
N ARG A 257 -46.69 34.11 -7.15
CA ARG A 257 -47.17 34.61 -5.83
C ARG A 257 -48.05 33.47 -5.22
N HIS A 258 -48.19 33.39 -3.89
CA HIS A 258 -49.22 32.58 -3.15
C HIS A 258 -49.15 31.03 -3.30
N ARG A 259 -49.74 30.20 -2.42
CA ARG A 259 -50.39 30.38 -1.09
C ARG A 259 -50.20 29.09 -0.26
N SER A 260 -50.21 29.20 1.06
CA SER A 260 -50.09 28.10 2.03
C SER A 260 -51.44 27.42 2.37
N LYS A 261 -51.40 26.15 2.82
CA LYS A 261 -52.28 25.61 3.90
C LYS A 261 -51.89 24.17 4.36
N SER A 262 -51.41 24.11 5.60
CA SER A 262 -51.71 23.16 6.70
C SER A 262 -52.18 21.70 6.47
N ARG A 263 -51.39 20.75 7.02
CA ARG A 263 -51.69 19.66 8.01
C ARG A 263 -53.16 19.40 8.45
N PRO A 264 -53.53 18.20 8.99
CA PRO A 264 -52.69 17.31 9.83
C PRO A 264 -52.80 15.77 9.63
N ASN A 265 -52.09 15.05 10.50
CA ASN A 265 -51.95 13.59 10.61
C ASN A 265 -52.85 13.05 11.75
N ASN A 266 -53.48 11.87 11.64
CA ASN A 266 -53.88 11.10 12.82
C ASN A 266 -54.02 9.57 12.59
N ARG A 267 -54.05 8.82 13.69
CA ARG A 267 -53.85 7.35 13.82
C ARG A 267 -55.13 6.50 13.89
N GLN A 268 -54.91 5.21 13.62
CA GLN A 268 -55.42 4.00 14.34
C GLN A 268 -56.80 3.38 14.05
N GLN A 269 -56.75 2.04 13.96
CA GLN A 269 -57.79 1.02 14.30
C GLN A 269 -59.08 0.97 13.45
N SER A 270 -59.75 -0.18 13.26
CA SER A 270 -59.39 -1.61 13.34
C SER A 270 -60.56 -2.46 12.79
N ARG A 271 -60.33 -3.75 12.45
CA ARG A 271 -61.35 -4.79 12.13
C ARG A 271 -62.12 -4.55 10.79
N SER A 272 -62.71 -5.54 10.09
CA SER A 272 -62.52 -7.01 9.97
C SER A 272 -63.50 -7.57 8.91
N ARG A 273 -63.21 -8.74 8.30
CA ARG A 273 -64.16 -9.61 7.53
C ARG A 273 -64.67 -9.03 6.18
N SER A 274 -65.05 -9.81 5.15
CA SER A 274 -65.01 -11.27 4.87
C SER A 274 -65.22 -11.53 3.35
N GLN A 275 -65.04 -12.79 2.91
CA GLN A 275 -65.38 -13.38 1.59
C GLN A 275 -64.48 -12.94 0.41
N ARG A 276 -64.08 -13.82 -0.52
CA ARG A 276 -64.38 -15.27 -0.72
C ARG A 276 -63.12 -16.12 -0.60
#